data_AF-W6KVQ9-F1
#
_entry.id   AF-W6KVQ9-F1
#
_cell.length_a   1.000
_cell.length_b   1.000
_cell.length_c   1.000
_cell.angle_alpha   90.00
_cell.angle_beta   90.00
_cell.angle_gamma   90.00
#
_symmetry.space_group_name_H-M   'P 1'
#
loop_
_entity.id
_entity.type
_entity.pdbx_description
1 polymer ?
#
loop_
_entity_poly.entity_id
_entity_poly.type
_entity_poly.pdbx_seq_one_letter_code
_entity_poly.pdbx_strand_id
1 'polypeptide(L)'
;MAEADGGARAWGMLDFRDLPLPLGVLKRLAKLNFHQSKGGEEEGGDRIRALPSGASLALSGVDLQRGAVFRKAGLHACLGSLTTLELARCALGDDGVMHLAAALEKAAVGSPLRIRTLLLRENDLGDTKNKTEGAFSCLCKVLRARGAPDLAVLDLSRNRTIPLRPMCALIEQVSSTLRELDLSHVSITESTQELATLLTAVMRRQQHRRSRTGGGQPSSDACSAFEYLDLKAETTAEKRAMVPREIWSWLHTQTAVRLLQ
;
A
#
# COMPACT_ATOMS: atom_id res chain seq x y z
N MET A 1 -45.09 15.73 12.87
CA MET A 1 -44.10 15.97 13.93
C MET A 1 -43.73 14.61 14.51
N ALA A 2 -42.48 14.21 14.28
CA ALA A 2 -41.74 13.03 14.76
C ALA A 2 -40.95 12.44 13.57
N GLU A 3 -39.74 12.98 13.39
CA GLU A 3 -38.68 12.42 12.56
C GLU A 3 -38.19 11.08 13.17
N ALA A 4 -37.92 10.10 12.30
CA ALA A 4 -37.14 8.92 12.65
C ALA A 4 -35.84 8.97 11.84
N ASP A 5 -34.78 9.36 12.54
CA ASP A 5 -33.39 9.40 12.10
C ASP A 5 -32.84 7.98 11.93
N GLY A 6 -32.17 7.75 10.80
CA GLY A 6 -31.79 6.44 10.30
C GLY A 6 -30.27 6.28 10.15
N GLY A 7 -29.57 6.19 11.28
CA GLY A 7 -28.42 5.32 11.48
C GLY A 7 -27.21 5.44 10.53
N ALA A 8 -26.38 6.47 10.74
CA ALA A 8 -24.99 6.44 10.30
C ALA A 8 -24.18 5.43 11.14
N ARG A 9 -23.73 4.33 10.52
CA ARG A 9 -22.76 3.39 11.11
C ARG A 9 -21.40 4.08 11.22
N ALA A 10 -21.07 4.52 12.43
CA ALA A 10 -19.75 5.05 12.79
C ALA A 10 -18.71 3.91 12.81
N TRP A 11 -17.66 4.04 12.00
CA TRP A 11 -16.51 3.14 11.98
C TRP A 11 -15.44 3.67 12.93
N GLY A 12 -15.11 2.91 13.98
CA GLY A 12 -14.13 3.29 14.99
C GLY A 12 -12.69 3.18 14.47
N MET A 13 -12.12 4.30 14.02
CA MET A 13 -10.68 4.52 13.94
C MET A 13 -10.28 5.40 15.13
N LEU A 14 -9.37 4.92 15.99
CA LEU A 14 -8.79 5.74 17.06
C LEU A 14 -7.55 6.48 16.52
N ASP A 15 -7.60 7.80 16.60
CA ASP A 15 -6.61 8.75 16.08
C ASP A 15 -5.54 9.01 17.17
N PHE A 16 -4.28 8.66 16.91
CA PHE A 16 -3.16 8.77 17.87
C PHE A 16 -2.24 9.97 17.59
N ARG A 17 -2.80 11.14 17.24
CA ARG A 17 -2.04 12.24 16.62
C ARG A 17 -1.02 12.99 17.49
N ASP A 18 -1.01 12.85 18.81
CA ASP A 18 -0.20 13.77 19.66
C ASP A 18 0.56 13.11 20.84
N LEU A 19 1.07 11.88 20.71
CA LEU A 19 1.83 11.26 21.81
C LEU A 19 3.30 10.93 21.44
N PRO A 20 4.30 11.46 22.17
CA PRO A 20 5.66 10.95 22.11
C PRO A 20 5.67 9.59 22.82
N LEU A 21 5.51 8.50 22.06
CA LEU A 21 5.31 7.18 22.64
C LEU A 21 6.65 6.51 23.03
N PRO A 22 6.85 6.17 24.32
CA PRO A 22 7.97 5.33 24.74
C PRO A 22 7.90 3.95 24.09
N LEU A 23 9.02 3.24 23.95
CA LEU A 23 9.11 1.85 23.44
C LEU A 23 8.10 0.89 24.12
N GLY A 24 7.76 1.15 25.38
CA GLY A 24 6.75 0.40 26.13
C GLY A 24 5.31 0.60 25.66
N VAL A 25 5.02 1.66 24.89
CA VAL A 25 3.70 1.90 24.28
C VAL A 25 3.60 1.30 22.89
N LEU A 26 4.69 1.13 22.12
CA LEU A 26 4.64 0.30 20.91
C LEU A 26 4.42 -1.19 21.25
N LYS A 27 5.03 -1.66 22.35
CA LYS A 27 4.67 -2.96 22.96
C LYS A 27 3.19 -3.03 23.39
N ARG A 28 2.56 -1.90 23.74
CA ARG A 28 1.11 -1.80 24.02
C ARG A 28 0.26 -1.51 22.78
N LEU A 29 0.82 -0.98 21.69
CA LEU A 29 0.13 -0.81 20.41
C LEU A 29 -0.04 -2.16 19.71
N ALA A 30 0.88 -3.10 19.93
CA ALA A 30 0.63 -4.52 19.65
C ALA A 30 -0.53 -5.12 20.49
N LYS A 31 -0.96 -4.45 21.59
CA LYS A 31 -2.17 -4.78 22.37
C LYS A 31 -3.39 -3.90 22.01
N LEU A 32 -3.24 -2.79 21.27
CA LEU A 32 -4.32 -1.86 20.96
C LEU A 32 -4.83 -2.10 19.53
N ASN A 33 -5.66 -3.13 19.41
CA ASN A 33 -6.95 -3.14 18.70
C ASN A 33 -7.40 -4.59 18.49
N PHE A 34 -7.90 -5.20 19.55
CA PHE A 34 -8.76 -6.37 19.43
C PHE A 34 -10.11 -6.05 20.06
N HIS A 35 -11.10 -5.79 19.21
CA HIS A 35 -12.49 -5.98 19.60
C HIS A 35 -12.72 -7.47 19.80
N GLN A 36 -12.46 -7.95 21.02
CA GLN A 36 -13.11 -9.14 21.53
C GLN A 36 -14.18 -8.68 22.51
N SER A 37 -15.44 -8.88 22.12
CA SER A 37 -16.58 -8.71 23.02
C SER A 37 -16.45 -9.72 24.17
N LYS A 38 -16.33 -9.18 25.38
CA LYS A 38 -16.55 -9.77 26.71
C LYS A 38 -15.70 -10.98 27.15
N GLY A 39 -14.94 -10.72 28.22
CA GLY A 39 -14.88 -11.61 29.39
C GLY A 39 -13.49 -12.11 29.78
N GLY A 40 -13.00 -11.69 30.96
CA GLY A 40 -11.96 -12.39 31.71
C GLY A 40 -10.70 -11.59 31.99
N GLU A 41 -10.54 -11.20 33.24
CA GLU A 41 -9.29 -10.75 33.86
C GLU A 41 -8.19 -11.82 33.73
N GLU A 42 -6.94 -11.45 33.48
CA GLU A 42 -5.76 -11.92 34.25
C GLU A 42 -4.40 -11.43 33.69
N GLU A 43 -3.47 -11.33 34.64
CA GLU A 43 -2.11 -10.79 34.61
C GLU A 43 -1.07 -11.54 33.74
N GLY A 44 0.08 -10.87 33.54
CA GLY A 44 1.39 -11.52 33.62
C GLY A 44 1.89 -12.33 32.42
N GLY A 45 2.85 -11.77 31.66
CA GLY A 45 3.69 -12.56 30.75
C GLY A 45 4.05 -11.86 29.44
N ASP A 46 5.32 -11.52 29.29
CA ASP A 46 5.98 -10.85 28.16
C ASP A 46 6.08 -11.77 26.92
N ARG A 47 4.93 -12.21 26.41
CA ARG A 47 4.80 -12.83 25.09
C ARG A 47 3.90 -11.94 24.26
N ILE A 48 4.40 -11.47 23.12
CA ILE A 48 3.57 -10.89 22.07
C ILE A 48 2.53 -11.97 21.75
N ARG A 49 1.33 -11.87 22.32
CA ARG A 49 0.21 -12.73 21.96
C ARG A 49 0.06 -12.54 20.45
N ALA A 50 0.19 -13.63 19.71
CA ALA A 50 0.06 -13.61 18.25
C ALA A 50 -1.20 -12.80 17.91
N LEU A 51 -1.05 -11.78 17.07
CA LEU A 51 -2.21 -11.03 16.61
C LEU A 51 -3.14 -12.04 15.91
N PRO A 52 -4.45 -12.06 16.16
CA PRO A 52 -5.37 -12.85 15.36
C PRO A 52 -5.18 -12.52 13.88
N SER A 53 -5.25 -13.58 13.07
CA SER A 53 -5.14 -13.48 11.62
C SER A 53 -6.16 -12.46 11.10
N GLY A 54 -5.69 -11.45 10.35
CA GLY A 54 -6.58 -10.41 9.82
C GLY A 54 -6.52 -9.08 10.59
N ALA A 55 -5.53 -8.90 11.46
CA ALA A 55 -5.38 -7.67 12.20
C ALA A 55 -4.98 -6.49 11.28
N SER A 56 -5.48 -5.30 11.63
CA SER A 56 -5.11 -4.03 11.00
C SER A 56 -4.27 -3.22 11.98
N LEU A 57 -3.14 -2.68 11.53
CA LEU A 57 -2.29 -1.78 12.30
C LEU A 57 -2.29 -0.40 11.63
N ALA A 58 -2.83 0.59 12.34
CA ALA A 58 -2.82 1.99 11.91
C ALA A 58 -1.94 2.82 12.86
N LEU A 59 -0.93 3.47 12.30
CA LEU A 59 0.01 4.35 13.01
C LEU A 59 0.02 5.76 12.41
N SER A 60 -1.06 6.15 11.71
CA SER A 60 -1.12 7.42 11.01
C SER A 60 -0.84 8.62 11.90
N GLY A 61 0.06 9.50 11.47
CA GLY A 61 0.47 10.69 12.21
C GLY A 61 1.50 10.45 13.32
N VAL A 62 1.90 9.20 13.58
CA VAL A 62 2.96 8.91 14.55
C VAL A 62 4.32 9.16 13.92
N ASP A 63 5.16 10.00 14.54
CA ASP A 63 6.56 10.15 14.10
C ASP A 63 7.35 8.87 14.39
N LEU A 64 7.67 8.14 13.32
CA LEU A 64 8.42 6.89 13.40
C LEU A 64 9.94 7.08 13.27
N GLN A 65 10.42 8.32 13.37
CA GLN A 65 11.83 8.69 13.36
C GLN A 65 12.57 8.06 12.18
N ARG A 66 12.03 8.25 10.97
CA ARG A 66 12.54 7.63 9.74
C ARG A 66 12.65 6.10 9.82
N GLY A 67 11.67 5.47 10.45
CA GLY A 67 11.57 4.01 10.61
C GLY A 67 12.61 3.39 11.56
N ALA A 68 13.43 4.16 12.27
CA ALA A 68 14.35 3.63 13.28
C ALA A 68 13.61 2.82 14.37
N VAL A 69 12.37 3.22 14.61
CA VAL A 69 11.45 2.57 15.55
C VAL A 69 11.08 1.14 15.10
N PHE A 70 11.04 0.84 13.80
CA PHE A 70 10.66 -0.50 13.31
C PHE A 70 11.58 -1.61 13.82
N ARG A 71 12.89 -1.35 13.85
CA ARG A 71 13.88 -2.29 14.37
C ARG A 71 13.76 -2.44 15.89
N LYS A 72 13.68 -1.33 16.61
CA LYS A 72 13.60 -1.32 18.09
C LYS A 72 12.31 -1.94 18.61
N ALA A 73 11.19 -1.69 17.94
CA ALA A 73 9.89 -2.24 18.29
C ALA A 73 9.66 -3.66 17.78
N GLY A 74 10.55 -4.18 16.93
CA GLY A 74 10.42 -5.52 16.38
C GLY A 74 9.21 -5.68 15.45
N LEU A 75 8.90 -4.68 14.61
CA LEU A 75 7.71 -4.67 13.75
C LEU A 75 7.55 -5.98 12.95
N HIS A 76 8.66 -6.52 12.43
CA HIS A 76 8.70 -7.81 11.71
C HIS A 76 8.01 -8.98 12.44
N ALA A 77 8.01 -9.00 13.77
CA ALA A 77 7.38 -10.06 14.55
C ALA A 77 5.84 -10.10 14.43
N CYS A 78 5.22 -8.98 14.05
CA CYS A 78 3.77 -8.87 13.95
C CYS A 78 3.26 -8.76 12.50
N LEU A 79 4.11 -8.35 11.54
CA LEU A 79 3.74 -8.17 10.13
C LEU A 79 3.10 -9.41 9.49
N GLY A 80 3.53 -10.62 9.85
CA GLY A 80 2.99 -11.86 9.29
C GLY A 80 1.52 -12.14 9.64
N SER A 81 0.98 -11.48 10.67
CA SER A 81 -0.42 -11.64 11.11
C SER A 81 -1.34 -10.51 10.61
N LEU A 82 -0.76 -9.45 10.04
CA LEU A 82 -1.49 -8.27 9.60
C LEU A 82 -2.06 -8.47 8.18
N THR A 83 -3.26 -7.94 7.96
CA THR A 83 -3.84 -7.73 6.62
C THR A 83 -3.77 -6.29 6.17
N THR A 84 -3.69 -5.34 7.11
CA THR A 84 -3.65 -3.91 6.80
C THR A 84 -2.55 -3.25 7.61
N LEU A 85 -1.72 -2.44 6.94
CA LEU A 85 -0.68 -1.63 7.53
C LEU A 85 -0.83 -0.19 7.03
N GLU A 86 -1.26 0.70 7.91
CA GLU A 86 -1.40 2.13 7.64
C GLU A 86 -0.32 2.93 8.37
N LEU A 87 0.52 3.61 7.60
CA LEU A 87 1.64 4.41 8.06
C LEU A 87 1.59 5.82 7.46
N ALA A 88 0.40 6.39 7.29
CA ALA A 88 0.25 7.71 6.69
C ALA A 88 0.87 8.81 7.57
N ARG A 89 1.55 9.81 7.00
CA ARG A 89 2.09 10.94 7.78
C ARG A 89 3.02 10.53 8.93
N CYS A 90 3.84 9.51 8.72
CA CYS A 90 4.72 8.96 9.76
C CYS A 90 6.18 9.44 9.68
N ALA A 91 6.46 10.45 8.85
CA ALA A 91 7.80 11.00 8.63
C ALA A 91 8.85 9.92 8.30
N LEU A 92 8.47 8.93 7.48
CA LEU A 92 9.36 7.80 7.15
C LEU A 92 10.56 8.26 6.31
N GLY A 93 10.33 9.04 5.26
CA GLY A 93 11.31 9.29 4.22
C GLY A 93 11.87 7.99 3.62
N ASP A 94 12.97 8.11 2.88
CA ASP A 94 13.62 6.97 2.24
C ASP A 94 14.24 5.99 3.25
N ASP A 95 14.88 6.50 4.29
CA ASP A 95 15.45 5.67 5.36
C ASP A 95 14.36 4.80 6.03
N GLY A 96 13.19 5.38 6.29
CA GLY A 96 12.07 4.67 6.90
C GLY A 96 11.50 3.60 5.98
N VAL A 97 11.42 3.86 4.67
CA VAL A 97 11.01 2.85 3.70
C VAL A 97 12.02 1.72 3.57
N MET A 98 13.32 1.99 3.64
CA MET A 98 14.33 0.92 3.70
C MET A 98 14.17 0.06 4.95
N HIS A 99 13.93 0.68 6.10
CA HIS A 99 13.67 -0.05 7.34
C HIS A 99 12.39 -0.88 7.26
N LEU A 100 11.33 -0.36 6.63
CA LEU A 100 10.09 -1.09 6.38
C LEU A 100 10.33 -2.28 5.44
N ALA A 101 11.04 -2.08 4.34
CA ALA A 101 11.38 -3.15 3.40
C ALA A 101 12.14 -4.28 4.09
N ALA A 102 13.17 -3.94 4.90
CA ALA A 102 13.91 -4.92 5.68
C ALA A 102 13.03 -5.65 6.72
N ALA A 103 12.06 -4.96 7.33
CA ALA A 103 11.13 -5.57 8.26
C ALA A 103 10.17 -6.55 7.56
N LEU A 104 9.65 -6.18 6.38
CA LEU A 104 8.81 -7.04 5.54
C LEU A 104 9.59 -8.27 5.07
N GLU A 105 10.81 -8.08 4.58
CA GLU A 105 11.68 -9.17 4.14
C GLU A 105 11.94 -10.15 5.27
N LYS A 106 12.30 -9.65 6.46
CA LYS A 106 12.51 -10.49 7.64
C LYS A 106 11.25 -11.23 8.08
N ALA A 107 10.09 -10.58 7.98
CA ALA A 107 8.80 -11.17 8.34
C ALA A 107 8.34 -12.24 7.33
N ALA A 108 8.79 -12.16 6.08
CA ALA A 108 8.51 -13.15 5.04
C ALA A 108 9.38 -14.43 5.18
N VAL A 109 10.38 -14.44 6.07
CA VAL A 109 11.22 -15.62 6.32
C VAL A 109 10.40 -16.66 7.08
N GLY A 110 9.92 -17.67 6.35
CA GLY A 110 9.25 -18.85 6.91
C GLY A 110 7.72 -18.88 6.76
N SER A 111 7.09 -17.75 6.40
CA SER A 111 5.67 -17.70 6.06
C SER A 111 5.39 -16.55 5.09
N PRO A 112 4.48 -16.73 4.11
CA PRO A 112 4.04 -15.62 3.27
C PRO A 112 3.35 -14.54 4.13
N LEU A 113 3.55 -13.28 3.74
CA LEU A 113 2.88 -12.14 4.36
C LEU A 113 1.42 -12.07 3.92
N ARG A 114 0.52 -11.76 4.87
CA ARG A 114 -0.93 -11.65 4.60
C ARG A 114 -1.41 -10.23 4.35
N ILE A 115 -0.48 -9.27 4.29
CA ILE A 115 -0.80 -7.85 4.11
C ILE A 115 -1.47 -7.66 2.74
N ARG A 116 -2.69 -7.15 2.74
CA ARG A 116 -3.47 -6.81 1.54
C ARG A 116 -3.53 -5.31 1.30
N THR A 117 -3.39 -4.51 2.34
CA THR A 117 -3.48 -3.04 2.24
C THR A 117 -2.26 -2.41 2.89
N LEU A 118 -1.50 -1.65 2.11
CA LEU A 118 -0.33 -0.89 2.56
C LEU A 118 -0.53 0.57 2.21
N LEU A 119 -0.66 1.43 3.23
CA LEU A 119 -0.90 2.85 3.07
C LEU A 119 0.32 3.63 3.54
N LEU A 120 1.00 4.29 2.60
CA LEU A 120 2.26 5.02 2.79
C LEU A 120 2.15 6.49 2.36
N ARG A 121 0.93 7.03 2.27
CA ARG A 121 0.68 8.43 1.89
C ARG A 121 1.37 9.43 2.82
N GLU A 122 1.77 10.58 2.26
CA GLU A 122 2.37 11.70 3.00
C GLU A 122 3.61 11.31 3.85
N ASN A 123 4.57 10.58 3.29
CA ASN A 123 5.79 10.14 3.99
C ASN A 123 7.08 10.72 3.42
N ASP A 124 7.00 11.73 2.55
CA ASP A 124 8.16 12.38 1.91
C ASP A 124 9.07 11.38 1.16
N LEU A 125 8.48 10.40 0.48
CA LEU A 125 9.25 9.37 -0.23
C LEU A 125 9.92 9.90 -1.51
N GLY A 126 11.08 9.30 -1.81
CA GLY A 126 11.89 9.41 -3.02
C GLY A 126 12.71 10.67 -3.13
N ASP A 127 13.53 10.95 -2.12
CA ASP A 127 14.62 11.93 -2.24
C ASP A 127 15.71 11.34 -3.13
N THR A 128 15.67 11.67 -4.43
CA THR A 128 16.58 11.15 -5.46
C THR A 128 18.02 11.64 -5.36
N LYS A 129 18.39 12.36 -4.28
CA LYS A 129 19.75 12.86 -4.08
C LYS A 129 20.80 11.74 -4.00
N ASN A 130 20.39 10.52 -3.68
CA ASN A 130 21.28 9.37 -3.61
C ASN A 130 21.14 8.51 -4.88
N LYS A 131 22.23 8.42 -5.65
CA LYS A 131 22.32 7.74 -6.96
C LYS A 131 22.23 6.21 -6.91
N THR A 132 22.19 5.60 -5.73
CA THR A 132 22.01 4.16 -5.55
C THR A 132 20.54 3.79 -5.64
N GLU A 133 20.22 2.52 -5.91
CA GLU A 133 18.83 2.02 -5.96
C GLU A 133 18.01 2.60 -4.81
N GLY A 134 17.10 3.53 -5.12
CA GLY A 134 16.39 4.30 -4.10
C GLY A 134 15.62 3.38 -3.16
N ALA A 135 15.37 3.84 -1.93
CA ALA A 135 14.66 3.06 -0.90
C ALA A 135 13.37 2.39 -1.40
N PHE A 136 12.64 3.10 -2.25
CA PHE A 136 11.45 2.59 -2.90
C PHE A 136 11.70 1.36 -3.79
N SER A 137 12.84 1.29 -4.47
CA SER A 137 13.26 0.11 -5.24
C SER A 137 13.41 -1.13 -4.33
N CYS A 138 13.99 -0.96 -3.15
CA CYS A 138 14.09 -2.02 -2.15
C CYS A 138 12.71 -2.48 -1.69
N LEU A 139 11.80 -1.55 -1.41
CA LEU A 139 10.41 -1.89 -1.07
C LEU A 139 9.75 -2.69 -2.19
N CYS A 140 9.82 -2.23 -3.45
CA CYS A 140 9.29 -2.97 -4.59
C CYS A 140 9.91 -4.36 -4.70
N LYS A 141 11.24 -4.51 -4.54
CA LYS A 141 11.89 -5.83 -4.57
C LYS A 141 11.29 -6.80 -3.55
N VAL A 142 11.03 -6.33 -2.32
CA VAL A 142 10.41 -7.14 -1.27
C VAL A 142 8.95 -7.47 -1.59
N LEU A 143 8.20 -6.50 -2.13
CA LEU A 143 6.82 -6.71 -2.62
C LEU A 143 6.76 -7.64 -3.85
N ARG A 144 7.90 -7.93 -4.48
CA ARG A 144 8.03 -8.86 -5.60
C ARG A 144 8.58 -10.25 -5.22
N ALA A 145 9.13 -10.40 -4.02
CA ALA A 145 9.78 -11.64 -3.60
C ALA A 145 8.81 -12.83 -3.51
N ARG A 146 9.31 -14.06 -3.45
CA ARG A 146 8.46 -15.27 -3.36
C ARG A 146 7.59 -15.34 -2.10
N GLY A 147 7.96 -14.63 -1.03
CA GLY A 147 7.17 -14.47 0.19
C GLY A 147 6.45 -13.13 0.29
N ALA A 148 6.33 -12.40 -0.83
CA ALA A 148 5.70 -11.10 -0.88
C ALA A 148 4.25 -11.14 -0.38
N PRO A 149 3.76 -10.00 0.15
CA PRO A 149 2.36 -9.87 0.52
C PRO A 149 1.44 -9.98 -0.71
N ASP A 150 0.26 -10.56 -0.52
CA ASP A 150 -0.85 -10.52 -1.48
C ASP A 150 -1.50 -9.12 -1.50
N LEU A 151 -0.70 -8.12 -1.86
CA LEU A 151 -1.06 -6.72 -1.79
C LEU A 151 -2.12 -6.36 -2.83
N ALA A 152 -3.32 -6.01 -2.36
CA ALA A 152 -4.44 -5.53 -3.17
C ALA A 152 -4.47 -4.00 -3.29
N VAL A 153 -4.09 -3.27 -2.24
CA VAL A 153 -4.15 -1.81 -2.20
C VAL A 153 -2.79 -1.25 -1.79
N LEU A 154 -2.23 -0.36 -2.62
CA LEU A 154 -1.03 0.39 -2.36
C LEU A 154 -1.32 1.89 -2.52
N ASP A 155 -1.33 2.63 -1.41
CA ASP A 155 -1.50 4.08 -1.43
C ASP A 155 -0.15 4.76 -1.20
N LEU A 156 0.30 5.50 -2.20
CA LEU A 156 1.52 6.29 -2.19
C LEU A 156 1.24 7.77 -2.46
N SER A 157 -0.02 8.19 -2.32
CA SER A 157 -0.44 9.57 -2.59
C SER A 157 0.32 10.58 -1.73
N ARG A 158 0.47 11.81 -2.24
CA ARG A 158 1.11 12.94 -1.55
C ARG A 158 2.53 12.64 -1.07
N ASN A 159 3.25 11.78 -1.77
CA ASN A 159 4.70 11.64 -1.63
C ASN A 159 5.42 12.51 -2.65
N ARG A 160 6.65 12.91 -2.36
CA ARG A 160 7.37 13.90 -3.19
C ARG A 160 7.58 13.39 -4.60
N THR A 161 8.30 12.28 -4.73
CA THR A 161 8.73 11.74 -6.02
C THR A 161 8.77 10.23 -5.90
N ILE A 162 8.03 9.49 -6.73
CA ILE A 162 8.09 8.03 -6.74
C ILE A 162 8.76 7.58 -8.03
N PRO A 163 9.89 6.84 -7.97
CA PRO A 163 10.51 6.35 -9.19
C PRO A 163 9.58 5.34 -9.86
N LEU A 164 9.21 5.61 -11.11
CA LEU A 164 8.23 4.78 -11.81
C LEU A 164 8.80 3.43 -12.27
N ARG A 165 10.11 3.31 -12.50
CA ARG A 165 10.70 2.04 -12.98
C ARG A 165 10.48 0.87 -12.01
N PRO A 166 10.79 0.97 -10.71
CA PRO A 166 10.45 -0.08 -9.75
C PRO A 166 8.95 -0.37 -9.67
N MET A 167 8.11 0.65 -9.86
CA MET A 167 6.65 0.50 -9.86
C MET A 167 6.16 -0.28 -11.08
N CYS A 168 6.63 0.05 -12.29
CA CYS A 168 6.31 -0.69 -13.51
C CYS A 168 6.67 -2.17 -13.35
N ALA A 169 7.86 -2.47 -12.83
CA ALA A 169 8.27 -3.85 -12.60
C ALA A 169 7.43 -4.57 -11.52
N LEU A 170 6.90 -3.85 -10.51
CA LEU A 170 5.92 -4.40 -9.55
C LEU A 170 4.57 -4.71 -10.22
N ILE A 171 4.11 -3.83 -11.10
CA ILE A 171 2.86 -4.01 -11.85
C ILE A 171 3.00 -5.13 -12.90
N GLU A 172 4.09 -5.20 -13.63
CA GLU A 172 4.28 -6.22 -14.67
C GLU A 172 4.49 -7.63 -14.10
N GLN A 173 4.80 -7.76 -12.82
CA GLN A 173 4.96 -9.06 -12.20
C GLN A 173 3.67 -9.88 -12.29
N VAL A 174 3.78 -11.07 -12.87
CA VAL A 174 2.67 -12.00 -13.10
C VAL A 174 1.92 -12.38 -11.83
N SER A 175 2.61 -12.41 -10.69
CA SER A 175 2.04 -12.78 -9.38
C SER A 175 1.54 -11.58 -8.55
N SER A 176 1.68 -10.34 -9.02
CA SER A 176 1.26 -9.17 -8.25
C SER A 176 -0.27 -9.11 -8.17
N THR A 177 -0.87 -9.11 -6.98
CA THR A 177 -2.33 -9.11 -6.75
C THR A 177 -2.93 -7.70 -6.62
N LEU A 178 -2.16 -6.68 -7.02
CA LEU A 178 -2.51 -5.26 -6.88
C LEU A 178 -3.76 -4.89 -7.71
N ARG A 179 -4.74 -4.30 -7.02
CA ARG A 179 -6.04 -3.82 -7.54
C ARG A 179 -6.17 -2.30 -7.48
N GLU A 180 -5.57 -1.66 -6.49
CA GLU A 180 -5.63 -0.21 -6.33
C GLU A 180 -4.22 0.33 -6.10
N LEU A 181 -3.86 1.32 -6.91
CA LEU A 181 -2.61 2.05 -6.83
C LEU A 181 -2.93 3.54 -6.84
N ASP A 182 -2.76 4.19 -5.68
CA ASP A 182 -2.95 5.63 -5.57
C ASP A 182 -1.60 6.36 -5.65
N LEU A 183 -1.43 7.17 -6.69
CA LEU A 183 -0.30 8.06 -6.93
C LEU A 183 -0.76 9.53 -7.02
N SER A 184 -1.93 9.86 -6.45
CA SER A 184 -2.45 11.23 -6.45
C SER A 184 -1.49 12.17 -5.74
N HIS A 185 -1.31 13.39 -6.27
CA HIS A 185 -0.38 14.38 -5.71
C HIS A 185 1.08 13.90 -5.55
N VAL A 186 1.51 12.93 -6.37
CA VAL A 186 2.92 12.55 -6.47
C VAL A 186 3.55 13.29 -7.64
N SER A 187 4.71 13.92 -7.45
CA SER A 187 5.48 14.42 -8.58
C SER A 187 6.09 13.23 -9.32
N ILE A 188 5.46 12.85 -10.42
CA ILE A 188 6.07 11.92 -11.37
C ILE A 188 7.20 12.71 -12.05
N THR A 189 8.44 12.28 -11.78
CA THR A 189 9.67 12.84 -12.35
C THR A 189 9.45 13.15 -13.82
N GLU A 190 9.81 14.37 -14.22
CA GLU A 190 9.23 15.17 -15.32
C GLU A 190 9.17 14.54 -16.72
N SER A 191 9.67 13.34 -16.90
CA SER A 191 9.60 12.59 -18.13
C SER A 191 8.21 12.02 -18.37
N THR A 192 7.48 12.62 -19.31
CA THR A 192 6.27 12.06 -19.93
C THR A 192 6.45 10.63 -20.43
N GLN A 193 7.69 10.23 -20.75
CA GLN A 193 8.04 8.86 -21.12
C GLN A 193 7.86 7.87 -19.96
N GLU A 194 8.15 8.27 -18.71
CA GLU A 194 7.98 7.39 -17.54
C GLU A 194 6.50 7.16 -17.24
N LEU A 195 5.67 8.21 -17.32
CA LEU A 195 4.22 8.07 -17.21
C LEU A 195 3.67 7.19 -18.35
N ALA A 196 4.09 7.40 -19.60
CA ALA A 196 3.70 6.56 -20.72
C ALA A 196 4.12 5.09 -20.50
N THR A 197 5.30 4.86 -19.93
CA THR A 197 5.77 3.50 -19.58
C THR A 197 4.89 2.86 -18.52
N LEU A 198 4.54 3.60 -17.45
CA LEU A 198 3.62 3.13 -16.42
C LEU A 198 2.25 2.77 -17.01
N LEU A 199 1.66 3.68 -17.79
CA LEU A 199 0.37 3.46 -18.43
C LEU A 199 0.41 2.28 -19.41
N THR A 200 1.50 2.12 -20.16
CA THR A 200 1.71 0.97 -21.04
C THR A 200 1.79 -0.33 -20.25
N ALA A 201 2.50 -0.35 -19.12
CA ALA A 201 2.58 -1.51 -18.24
C ALA A 201 1.19 -1.91 -17.70
N VAL A 202 0.40 -0.92 -17.24
CA VAL A 202 -0.99 -1.14 -16.79
C VAL A 202 -1.86 -1.65 -17.94
N MET A 203 -1.79 -1.03 -19.11
CA MET A 203 -2.55 -1.43 -20.30
C MET A 203 -2.22 -2.86 -20.72
N ARG A 204 -0.93 -3.22 -20.84
CA ARG A 204 -0.47 -4.57 -21.20
C ARG A 204 -0.96 -5.60 -20.19
N ARG A 205 -0.88 -5.28 -18.89
CA ARG A 205 -1.38 -6.14 -17.82
C ARG A 205 -2.87 -6.43 -17.96
N GLN A 206 -3.68 -5.42 -18.27
CA GLN A 206 -5.13 -5.59 -18.48
C GLN A 206 -5.44 -6.35 -19.80
N GLN A 207 -4.69 -6.10 -20.88
CA GLN A 207 -4.90 -6.74 -22.18
C GLN A 207 -4.54 -8.22 -22.20
N HIS A 208 -3.43 -8.63 -21.55
CA HIS A 208 -2.95 -10.02 -21.55
C HIS A 208 -3.97 -11.04 -21.00
N ARG A 209 -4.97 -10.61 -20.24
CA ARG A 209 -5.99 -11.50 -19.66
C ARG A 209 -7.30 -11.55 -20.47
N ARG A 210 -7.61 -10.51 -21.25
CA ARG A 210 -8.73 -10.53 -22.22
C ARG A 210 -8.50 -11.56 -23.33
N SER A 211 -7.26 -11.72 -23.77
CA SER A 211 -6.90 -12.72 -24.78
C SER A 211 -6.96 -14.17 -24.26
N ARG A 212 -6.83 -14.41 -22.95
CA ARG A 212 -6.86 -15.77 -22.36
C ARG A 212 -8.27 -16.25 -21.97
N THR A 213 -9.26 -15.36 -21.95
CA THR A 213 -10.65 -15.67 -21.59
C THR A 213 -11.54 -15.94 -22.81
N GLY A 214 -10.99 -15.94 -24.02
CA GLY A 214 -11.70 -16.34 -25.24
C GLY A 214 -11.99 -17.84 -25.28
N GLY A 215 -13.09 -18.26 -24.64
CA GLY A 215 -13.70 -19.58 -24.88
C GLY A 215 -14.47 -20.22 -23.71
N GLY A 216 -14.35 -19.71 -22.48
CA GLY A 216 -15.00 -20.30 -21.31
C GLY A 216 -16.03 -19.35 -20.69
N GLN A 217 -17.27 -19.83 -20.54
CA GLN A 217 -18.38 -19.11 -19.91
C GLN A 217 -17.96 -18.59 -18.51
N PRO A 218 -18.10 -17.29 -18.22
CA PRO A 218 -17.66 -16.72 -16.95
C PRO A 218 -18.52 -17.27 -15.81
N SER A 219 -17.88 -17.93 -14.83
CA SER A 219 -18.54 -18.28 -13.57
C SER A 219 -18.64 -17.03 -12.69
N SER A 220 -19.83 -16.82 -12.13
CA SER A 220 -20.27 -15.60 -11.43
C SER A 220 -19.44 -15.18 -10.21
N ASP A 221 -18.54 -16.03 -9.69
CA ASP A 221 -17.84 -15.80 -8.43
C ASP A 221 -16.33 -15.50 -8.58
N ALA A 222 -15.80 -15.55 -9.80
CA ALA A 222 -14.41 -15.19 -10.04
C ALA A 222 -14.29 -13.68 -10.27
N CYS A 223 -14.60 -12.88 -9.25
CA CYS A 223 -14.25 -11.46 -9.22
C CYS A 223 -12.73 -11.36 -9.17
N SER A 224 -12.11 -11.47 -10.35
CA SER A 224 -10.69 -11.70 -10.46
C SER A 224 -9.99 -10.48 -9.87
N ALA A 225 -9.02 -10.73 -8.98
CA ALA A 225 -8.27 -9.69 -8.30
C ALA A 225 -7.45 -8.77 -9.22
N PHE A 226 -7.68 -8.86 -10.52
CA PHE A 226 -6.86 -8.36 -11.60
C PHE A 226 -7.69 -7.67 -12.69
N GLU A 227 -9.01 -7.55 -12.49
CA GLU A 227 -9.92 -7.06 -13.53
C GLU A 227 -9.80 -5.54 -13.73
N TYR A 228 -9.40 -4.81 -12.69
CA TYR A 228 -9.25 -3.37 -12.71
C TYR A 228 -8.11 -2.98 -11.77
N LEU A 229 -7.02 -2.43 -12.32
CA LEU A 229 -6.10 -1.64 -11.51
C LEU A 229 -6.64 -0.22 -11.50
N ASP A 230 -7.20 0.21 -10.37
CA ASP A 230 -7.56 1.62 -10.17
C ASP A 230 -6.26 2.40 -9.98
N LEU A 231 -5.95 3.24 -10.97
CA LEU A 231 -4.78 4.10 -10.95
C LEU A 231 -5.26 5.53 -10.83
N LYS A 232 -4.99 6.14 -9.68
CA LYS A 232 -5.23 7.57 -9.44
C LYS A 232 -3.90 8.30 -9.60
N ALA A 233 -3.80 9.17 -10.58
CA ALA A 233 -2.60 9.98 -10.78
C ALA A 233 -2.98 11.37 -11.27
N GLU A 234 -2.33 12.40 -10.73
CA GLU A 234 -2.54 13.78 -11.14
C GLU A 234 -1.54 14.16 -12.24
N THR A 235 -2.01 14.77 -13.33
CA THR A 235 -1.15 15.10 -14.48
C THR A 235 -1.59 16.39 -15.16
N THR A 236 -0.62 17.27 -15.43
CA THR A 236 -0.84 18.57 -16.09
C THR A 236 -1.31 18.38 -17.54
N ALA A 237 -2.10 19.35 -18.04
CA ALA A 237 -2.64 19.31 -19.40
C ALA A 237 -1.56 19.19 -20.49
N GLU A 238 -0.39 19.78 -20.27
CA GLU A 238 0.75 19.70 -21.19
C GLU A 238 1.34 18.28 -21.26
N LYS A 239 1.54 17.63 -20.11
CA LYS A 239 2.06 16.26 -20.03
C LYS A 239 1.09 15.25 -20.67
N ARG A 240 -0.22 15.52 -20.59
CA ARG A 240 -1.27 14.74 -21.25
C ARG A 240 -1.12 14.72 -22.76
N ALA A 241 -0.83 15.86 -23.40
CA ALA A 241 -0.69 15.95 -24.85
C ALA A 241 0.45 15.10 -25.42
N MET A 242 1.45 14.75 -24.59
CA MET A 242 2.60 13.95 -25.00
C MET A 242 2.39 12.43 -24.86
N VAL A 243 1.30 11.99 -24.21
CA VAL A 243 1.00 10.56 -24.10
C VAL A 243 0.56 10.02 -25.47
N PRO A 244 1.09 8.86 -25.92
CA PRO A 244 0.71 8.25 -27.19
C PRO A 244 -0.82 8.13 -27.37
N ARG A 245 -1.31 8.40 -28.59
CA ARG A 245 -2.75 8.36 -28.92
C ARG A 245 -3.41 7.02 -28.59
N GLU A 246 -2.68 5.92 -28.73
CA GLU A 246 -3.15 4.58 -28.39
C GLU A 246 -3.50 4.45 -26.90
N ILE A 247 -2.64 4.96 -26.03
CA ILE A 247 -2.85 4.97 -24.58
C ILE A 247 -4.04 5.86 -24.23
N TRP A 248 -4.20 7.01 -24.90
CA TRP A 248 -5.38 7.87 -24.73
C TRP A 248 -6.68 7.20 -25.11
N SER A 249 -6.71 6.57 -26.29
CA SER A 249 -7.87 5.82 -26.76
C SER A 249 -8.23 4.72 -25.75
N TRP A 250 -7.23 3.98 -25.27
CA TRP A 250 -7.43 2.98 -24.23
C TRP A 250 -7.97 3.60 -22.92
N LEU A 251 -7.38 4.69 -22.42
CA LEU A 251 -7.81 5.38 -21.20
C LEU A 251 -9.29 5.79 -21.26
N HIS A 252 -9.78 6.29 -22.41
CA HIS A 252 -11.19 6.64 -22.58
C HIS A 252 -12.15 5.44 -22.46
N THR A 253 -11.65 4.22 -22.65
CA THR A 253 -12.44 2.99 -22.46
C THR A 253 -12.35 2.43 -21.04
N GLN A 254 -11.50 3.00 -20.17
CA GLN A 254 -11.30 2.53 -18.80
C GLN A 254 -12.14 3.34 -17.80
N THR A 255 -12.88 2.66 -16.94
CA THR A 255 -13.55 3.27 -15.77
C THR A 255 -12.66 3.26 -14.52
N ALA A 256 -11.66 2.37 -14.50
CA ALA A 256 -10.78 2.16 -13.37
C ALA A 256 -9.56 3.08 -13.37
N VAL A 257 -9.06 3.53 -14.52
CA VAL A 257 -7.89 4.43 -14.53
C VAL A 257 -8.36 5.88 -14.50
N ARG A 258 -8.05 6.60 -13.42
CA ARG A 258 -8.48 7.99 -13.20
C ARG A 258 -7.26 8.91 -13.18
N LEU A 259 -7.07 9.63 -14.28
CA LEU A 259 -6.10 10.72 -14.33
C LEU A 259 -6.75 12.01 -13.82
N LEU A 260 -6.50 12.35 -12.56
CA LEU A 260 -7.03 13.56 -11.92
C LEU A 260 -6.37 14.81 -12.51
N GLN A 261 -7.17 15.88 -12.61
CA GLN A 261 -6.76 17.22 -13.05
C GLN A 261 -6.39 18.08 -11.87
#